data_AF-A0A7L5YR13-F1
#
_entry.id   AF-A0A7L5YR13-F1
#
_cell.length_a   1.000
_cell.length_b   1.000
_cell.length_c   1.000
_cell.angle_alpha   90.00
_cell.angle_beta   90.00
_cell.angle_gamma   90.00
#
_symmetry.space_group_name_H-M   'P 1'
#
loop_
_entity.id
_entity.type
_entity.pdbx_description
1 polymer ?
#
loop_
_entity_poly.entity_id
_entity_poly.type
_entity_poly.pdbx_seq_one_letter_code
_entity_poly.pdbx_strand_id
1 'polypeptide(L)' 'MAGLVERMLDLHKRAAAEPVPHLKTLLQRQIEATDRQIDALVYELYGLTDEEIRIVEEGGRTSDRECGDLSELSCR' A
#
# COMPACT_ATOMS: atom_id res chain seq x y z
N MET A 1 8.63 15.64 1.07
CA MET A 1 8.11 14.50 1.86
C MET A 1 6.86 14.86 2.66
N ALA A 2 6.92 15.79 3.63
CA ALA A 2 5.78 16.13 4.51
C ALA A 2 4.46 16.48 3.77
N GLY A 3 4.52 17.28 2.70
CA GLY A 3 3.32 17.64 1.93
C GLY A 3 2.67 16.48 1.14
N LEU A 4 3.41 15.41 0.81
CA LEU A 4 2.83 14.22 0.17
C LEU A 4 2.10 13.35 1.19
N VAL A 5 2.67 13.22 2.39
CA VAL A 5 2.04 12.50 3.50
C VAL A 5 0.73 13.18 3.92
N GLU A 6 0.71 14.51 4.03
CA GLU A 6 -0.53 15.25 4.30
C GLU A 6 -1.60 15.01 3.24
N ARG A 7 -1.20 15.03 1.95
CA ARG A 7 -2.11 14.77 0.83
C ARG A 7 -2.66 13.34 0.85
N MET A 8 -1.83 12.36 1.19
CA MET A 8 -2.25 10.97 1.37
C MET A 8 -3.27 10.83 2.50
N LEU A 9 -3.02 11.44 3.66
CA LEU A 9 -3.96 11.40 4.80
C LEU A 9 -5.32 11.99 4.45
N ASP A 10 -5.34 13.09 3.69
CA ASP A 10 -6.59 13.70 3.26
C ASP A 10 -7.33 12.87 2.20
N LEU A 11 -6.61 12.22 1.27
CA LEU A 11 -7.20 11.27 0.34
C LEU A 11 -7.82 10.06 1.07
N HIS A 12 -7.17 9.52 2.10
CA HIS A 12 -7.71 8.44 2.92
C HIS A 12 -8.99 8.85 3.67
N LYS A 13 -9.01 10.03 4.28
CA LYS A 13 -10.22 10.56 4.94
C LYS A 13 -11.39 10.69 3.95
N ARG A 14 -11.12 11.20 2.74
CA ARG A 14 -12.13 11.32 1.68
C ARG A 14 -12.60 9.94 1.19
N ALA A 15 -11.69 8.99 1.00
CA ALA A 15 -12.03 7.63 0.60
C ALA A 15 -12.86 6.87 1.65
N ALA A 16 -12.67 7.18 2.94
CA ALA A 16 -13.45 6.64 4.04
C ALA A 16 -14.85 7.26 4.14
N ALA A 17 -14.98 8.56 3.84
CA ALA A 17 -16.23 9.28 3.86
C ALA A 17 -17.09 9.12 2.59
N GLU A 18 -16.51 8.64 1.48
CA GLU A 18 -17.17 8.52 0.19
C GLU A 18 -17.98 7.20 0.08
N PRO A 19 -19.31 7.25 0.00
CA PRO A 19 -20.14 6.06 -0.17
C PRO A 19 -20.18 5.54 -1.61
N VAL A 20 -19.79 6.35 -2.61
CA VAL A 20 -19.87 5.95 -4.02
C VAL A 20 -18.71 5.03 -4.39
N PRO A 21 -18.97 3.77 -4.81
CA PRO A 21 -17.91 2.78 -5.07
C PRO A 21 -16.93 3.22 -6.15
N HIS A 22 -17.41 3.83 -7.24
CA HIS A 22 -16.56 4.29 -8.33
C HIS A 22 -15.60 5.42 -7.89
N LEU A 23 -16.10 6.39 -7.12
CA LEU A 23 -15.28 7.48 -6.58
C LEU A 23 -14.27 6.95 -5.57
N LYS A 24 -14.66 5.97 -4.74
CA LYS A 24 -13.75 5.27 -3.85
C LYS A 24 -12.60 4.58 -4.61
N THR A 25 -12.89 3.89 -5.72
CA THR A 25 -11.84 3.30 -6.56
C THR A 25 -10.91 4.35 -7.16
N LEU A 26 -11.43 5.50 -7.61
CA LEU A 26 -10.60 6.60 -8.11
C LEU A 26 -9.71 7.19 -7.03
N LEU A 27 -10.24 7.35 -5.81
CA LEU A 27 -9.48 7.83 -4.66
C LEU A 27 -8.40 6.81 -4.25
N GLN A 28 -8.71 5.51 -4.26
CA GLN A 28 -7.70 4.47 -3.97
C GLN A 28 -6.56 4.47 -4.99
N ARG A 29 -6.85 4.62 -6.28
CA ARG A 29 -5.80 4.76 -7.30
C ARG A 29 -4.92 5.99 -7.07
N GLN A 30 -5.49 7.09 -6.60
CA GLN A 30 -4.73 8.29 -6.26
C GLN A 30 -3.86 8.07 -5.01
N ILE A 31 -4.36 7.32 -4.03
CA ILE A 31 -3.60 6.91 -2.85
C ILE A 31 -2.41 6.05 -3.29
N GLU A 32 -2.62 4.99 -4.06
CA GLU A 32 -1.55 4.11 -4.57
C GLU A 32 -0.49 4.85 -5.41
N ALA A 33 -0.91 5.85 -6.18
CA ALA A 33 0.03 6.68 -6.95
C ALA A 33 0.84 7.63 -6.06
N THR A 34 0.26 8.09 -4.95
CA THR A 34 0.94 8.94 -3.97
C THR A 34 1.87 8.11 -3.10
N ASP A 35 1.47 6.89 -2.74
CA ASP A 35 2.24 5.91 -1.99
C ASP A 35 3.56 5.59 -2.68
N ARG A 36 3.51 5.24 -3.97
CA ARG A 36 4.72 5.01 -4.79
C ARG A 36 5.65 6.22 -4.88
N GLN A 37 5.10 7.44 -4.87
CA GLN A 37 5.93 8.65 -4.84
C GLN A 37 6.61 8.85 -3.48
N ILE A 38 5.94 8.46 -2.40
CA ILE A 38 6.53 8.48 -1.06
C ILE A 38 7.60 7.41 -0.95
N ASP A 39 7.34 6.18 -1.41
CA ASP A 39 8.32 5.09 -1.40
C ASP A 39 9.60 5.46 -2.15
N ALA A 40 9.48 6.05 -3.35
CA ALA A 40 10.63 6.52 -4.10
C ALA A 40 11.47 7.55 -3.32
N LEU A 41 10.81 8.52 -2.68
CA LEU A 41 11.48 9.53 -1.84
C LEU A 41 12.09 8.90 -0.58
N VAL A 42 11.44 7.90 0.02
CA VAL A 42 11.99 7.14 1.14
C VAL A 42 13.25 6.40 0.68
N TYR A 43 13.20 5.71 -0.45
CA TYR A 43 14.33 4.97 -1.00
C TYR A 43 15.53 5.88 -1.30
N GLU A 44 15.28 7.06 -1.87
CA GLU A 44 16.31 8.09 -2.07
C GLU A 44 16.94 8.56 -0.76
N LEU A 45 16.14 8.77 0.29
CA LEU A 45 16.62 9.24 1.60
C LEU A 45 17.41 8.19 2.37
N TYR A 46 17.08 6.90 2.19
CA TYR A 46 17.81 5.78 2.80
C TYR A 46 18.96 5.27 1.92
N GLY A 47 19.15 5.83 0.72
CA GLY A 47 20.22 5.43 -0.20
C GLY A 47 20.10 3.98 -0.68
N LEU A 48 18.87 3.46 -0.72
CA LEU A 48 18.60 2.09 -1.16
C LEU A 48 18.88 1.96 -2.66
N THR A 49 19.55 0.88 -3.02
CA THR A 49 19.81 0.52 -4.41
C THR A 49 18.61 -0.19 -5.04
N ASP A 50 18.51 -0.18 -6.37
CA ASP A 50 17.43 -0.87 -7.11
C ASP A 50 17.27 -2.34 -6.71
N GLU A 51 18.35 -2.99 -6.30
CA GLU A 51 18.34 -4.39 -5.85
C GLU A 51 17.71 -4.54 -4.46
N GLU A 52 17.98 -3.62 -3.54
CA GLU A 52 17.36 -3.62 -2.21
C GLU A 52 15.87 -3.29 -2.29
N ILE A 53 15.49 -2.38 -3.19
CA ILE A 53 14.08 -2.06 -3.48
C ILE A 53 13.34 -3.31 -3.97
N ARG A 54 13.92 -4.06 -4.92
CA ARG A 54 13.33 -5.30 -5.42
C ARG A 54 13.11 -6.33 -4.32
N ILE A 55 14.07 -6.49 -3.42
CA ILE A 55 13.96 -7.44 -2.30
C ILE A 55 12.82 -7.03 -1.37
N VAL A 56 12.64 -5.73 -1.10
CA VAL A 56 11.53 -5.22 -0.27
C VAL A 56 10.17 -5.47 -0.96
N GLU A 57 10.08 -5.20 -2.27
CA GLU A 57 8.86 -5.45 -3.06
C GLU A 57 8.55 -6.94 -3.29
N GLU A 58 9.57 -7.80 -3.31
CA GLU A 58 9.42 -9.25 -3.43
C GLU A 58 9.07 -9.89 -2.08
N GLY A 59 9.73 -9.47 -1.01
CA GLY A 59 9.41 -9.89 0.36
C GLY A 59 7.97 -9.57 0.73
N GLY A 60 7.47 -8.37 0.39
CA GLY A 60 6.07 -7.98 0.63
C GLY A 60 5.03 -8.87 -0.08
N ARG A 61 5.36 -9.44 -1.25
CA ARG A 61 4.47 -10.35 -2.01
C ARG A 61 4.44 -11.79 -1.47
N THR A 62 5.37 -12.16 -0.58
CA THR A 62 5.41 -13.52 -0.01
C THR A 62 4.52 -13.69 1.22
N SER A 63 4.11 -12.60 1.88
CA SER A 63 3.27 -12.65 3.09
C SER A 63 1.79 -12.98 2.82
N ASP A 64 1.30 -12.86 1.59
CA ASP A 64 -0.10 -13.17 1.24
C ASP A 64 -0.38 -14.67 1.01
N ARG A 65 0.62 -15.56 1.18
CA ARG A 65 0.43 -17.02 1.03
C ARG A 65 0.23 -17.79 2.33
N GLU A 66 0.33 -17.16 3.50
CA GLU A 66 0.02 -17.81 4.78
C GLU A 66 -1.29 -17.29 5.39
N CYS A 67 -2.37 -17.37 4.63
CA CYS A 67 -3.71 -17.45 5.21
C CYS A 67 -4.65 -18.20 4.25
N GLY A 68 -4.50 -19.52 4.21
CA GLY A 68 -5.30 -20.39 3.33
C GLY A 68 -5.71 -21.72 3.94
N ASP A 69 -4.82 -22.45 4.63
CA ASP A 69 -5.08 -23.87 4.93
C ASP A 69 -4.77 -24.28 6.38
N LEU A 70 -5.34 -23.58 7.37
CA LEU A 70 -5.39 -24.11 8.76
C LEU A 70 -6.80 -24.14 9.37
N SER A 71 -7.86 -23.96 8.57
CA SER A 71 -9.25 -24.07 9.05
C SER A 71 -9.98 -25.34 8.58
N GLU A 72 -9.30 -26.39 8.15
CA GLU A 72 -9.97 -27.67 7.80
C GLU A 72 -10.03 -28.69 8.96
N LEU A 73 -9.38 -28.44 10.11
CA LEU A 73 -9.37 -29.37 11.25
C LEU A 73 -10.37 -29.05 12.37
N SER A 74 -11.25 -28.06 12.20
CA SER A 74 -12.29 -27.74 13.20
C SER A 74 -13.71 -27.71 12.63
N CYS A 75 -13.92 -28.15 11.39
CA CYS A 75 -15.25 -28.27 10.81
C CYS A 75 -15.51 -29.66 10.21
N ARG A 76 -15.09 -30.72 10.92
CA ARG A 76 -15.86 -31.95 11.15
C ARG A 76 -15.18 -32.84 12.18
#